data_AF-A0A935AZ08-F1
#
_entry.id   AF-A0A935AZ08-F1
#
_cell.length_a   1.000
_cell.length_b   1.000
_cell.length_c   1.000
_cell.angle_alpha   90.00
_cell.angle_beta   90.00
_cell.angle_gamma   90.00
#
_symmetry.space_group_name_H-M   'P 1'
#
loop_
_entity.id
_entity.type
_entity.pdbx_description
1 polymer ?
#
loop_
_entity_poly.entity_id
_entity_poly.type
_entity_poly.pdbx_seq_one_letter_code
_entity_poly.pdbx_strand_id
1 'polypeptide(L)'
;MEPRYHGVPSGFSPGGDDERLPCAVIGAGAWGRNLVVAVDQLLDLTAVATTGSDSSARWLKEMMPRASPPVDPSIVLGLDRNRAVVIATPAASHFEIAGRALDGGLHVFVEKPVCLEVNEAADLRRRALALDLELFVGYVYLFDPYFEALTDLTATGLVRRVAARWNRPGLRGEIVHELLPHDLALLMVLLGGPLGVPHVLVHNAQRLEIDLVTAQGVPASLRYSTDAARPRLKEIDVWSGDRRFRWSPGRLDEDTSPSDRTPRWRPVALPADLRLDHTSTPVEREVARFAHNAASPGDRMVQSMDLIVGVTSIVADVAGA
;
A
#
# COMPACT_ATOMS: atom_id res chain seq x y z
N MET A 1 -13.87 -8.44 17.25
CA MET A 1 -13.76 -7.18 16.50
C MET A 1 -12.43 -7.26 15.77
N GLU A 2 -12.45 -7.34 14.44
CA GLU A 2 -11.21 -7.19 13.69
C GLU A 2 -10.69 -5.75 13.84
N PRO A 3 -9.36 -5.54 13.91
CA PRO A 3 -8.80 -4.20 13.99
C PRO A 3 -9.23 -3.41 12.76
N ARG A 4 -9.89 -2.28 12.99
CA ARG A 4 -10.21 -1.32 11.91
C ARG A 4 -8.91 -0.76 11.37
N TYR A 5 -8.84 -0.60 10.06
CA TYR A 5 -7.73 0.03 9.35
C TYR A 5 -7.76 1.54 9.60
N HIS A 6 -7.47 1.96 10.83
CA HIS A 6 -7.30 3.37 11.17
C HIS A 6 -5.94 3.83 10.64
N GLY A 7 -5.90 5.02 10.05
CA GLY A 7 -4.66 5.72 9.70
C GLY A 7 -3.81 6.00 10.94
N VAL A 8 -2.69 6.72 10.77
CA VAL A 8 -1.71 7.00 11.84
C VAL A 8 -2.44 7.35 13.17
N PRO A 9 -2.10 6.74 14.32
CA PRO A 9 -2.74 7.07 15.58
C PRO A 9 -2.65 8.58 15.83
N SER A 10 -3.75 9.20 16.25
CA SER A 10 -3.76 10.62 16.59
C SER A 10 -2.66 10.92 17.60
N GLY A 11 -1.66 11.73 17.24
CA GLY A 11 -0.56 12.11 18.12
C GLY A 11 0.77 11.39 17.90
N PHE A 12 0.99 10.68 16.77
CA PHE A 12 2.36 10.30 16.39
C PHE A 12 3.18 11.56 16.12
N SER A 13 3.95 11.98 17.12
CA SER A 13 5.02 12.94 16.95
C SER A 13 6.31 12.15 16.89
N PRO A 14 7.16 12.31 15.85
CA PRO A 14 8.49 11.73 15.90
C PRO A 14 9.17 12.32 17.14
N GLY A 15 9.63 11.46 18.05
CA GLY A 15 10.38 11.86 19.24
C GLY A 15 11.68 12.58 18.87
N GLY A 16 12.50 12.87 19.88
CA GLY A 16 13.89 13.31 19.62
C GLY A 16 14.63 12.29 18.75
N ASP A 17 15.74 12.68 18.10
CA ASP A 17 16.48 11.79 17.18
C ASP A 17 16.85 10.43 17.82
N ASP A 18 17.12 10.40 19.14
CA ASP A 18 17.42 9.18 19.91
C ASP A 18 16.21 8.25 20.15
N GLU A 19 14.98 8.71 19.90
CA GLU A 19 13.73 7.93 20.04
C GLU A 19 13.18 7.44 18.69
N ARG A 20 13.74 7.91 17.56
CA ARG A 20 13.28 7.53 16.23
C ARG A 20 13.82 6.16 15.85
N LEU A 21 12.98 5.34 15.22
CA LEU A 21 13.34 3.98 14.78
C LEU A 21 14.50 4.04 13.77
N PRO A 22 15.68 3.46 14.07
CA PRO A 22 16.79 3.42 13.12
C PRO A 22 16.44 2.52 11.93
N CYS A 23 16.31 3.13 10.76
CA CYS A 23 15.80 2.49 9.56
C CYS A 23 16.72 2.74 8.37
N ALA A 24 16.97 1.71 7.59
CA ALA A 24 17.63 1.86 6.30
C ALA A 24 16.64 1.75 5.15
N VAL A 25 17.02 2.25 3.97
CA VAL A 25 16.23 2.09 2.75
C VAL A 25 17.06 1.36 1.69
N ILE A 26 16.47 0.33 1.07
CA ILE A 26 17.06 -0.40 -0.05
C ILE A 26 16.21 -0.13 -1.29
N GLY A 27 16.75 0.66 -2.21
CA GLY A 27 16.09 1.07 -3.46
C GLY A 27 15.75 2.56 -3.46
N ALA A 28 16.47 3.34 -4.27
CA ALA A 28 16.24 4.78 -4.47
C ALA A 28 15.80 5.10 -5.91
N GLY A 29 15.02 4.20 -6.51
CA GLY A 29 14.41 4.37 -7.83
C GLY A 29 13.33 5.47 -7.84
N ALA A 30 12.57 5.57 -8.93
CA ALA A 30 11.58 6.64 -9.09
C ALA A 30 10.58 6.74 -7.91
N TRP A 31 10.10 5.59 -7.41
CA TRP A 31 9.22 5.54 -6.23
C TRP A 31 9.99 5.56 -4.91
N GLY A 32 11.09 4.78 -4.81
CA GLY A 32 11.89 4.67 -3.59
C GLY A 32 12.40 6.02 -3.04
N ARG A 33 12.57 7.03 -3.89
CA ARG A 33 12.91 8.40 -3.44
C ARG A 33 11.86 9.01 -2.49
N ASN A 34 10.58 8.75 -2.71
CA ASN A 34 9.51 9.21 -1.82
C ASN A 34 9.64 8.56 -0.44
N LEU A 35 9.96 7.26 -0.42
CA LEU A 35 10.19 6.51 0.82
C LEU A 35 11.47 6.96 1.53
N VAL A 36 12.56 7.23 0.81
CA VAL A 36 13.79 7.82 1.39
C VAL A 36 13.48 9.14 2.09
N VAL A 37 12.73 10.04 1.45
CA VAL A 37 12.34 11.33 2.04
C VAL A 37 11.45 11.13 3.25
N ALA A 38 10.43 10.28 3.17
CA ALA A 38 9.52 10.02 4.29
C ALA A 38 10.24 9.39 5.49
N VAL A 39 11.17 8.45 5.25
CA VAL A 39 11.99 7.83 6.30
C VAL A 39 12.92 8.85 6.95
N ASP A 40 13.59 9.72 6.18
CA ASP A 40 14.45 10.78 6.73
C ASP A 40 13.68 11.79 7.59
N GLN A 41 12.42 12.07 7.23
CA GLN A 41 11.57 12.99 7.98
C GLN A 41 11.04 12.39 9.28
N LEU A 42 10.62 11.12 9.26
CA LEU A 42 9.83 10.49 10.32
C LEU A 42 10.62 9.51 11.20
N LEU A 43 11.69 8.93 10.67
CA LEU A 43 12.52 7.91 11.32
C LEU A 43 13.99 8.38 11.38
N ASP A 44 14.88 7.57 11.96
CA ASP A 44 16.32 7.80 11.88
C ASP A 44 16.87 7.09 10.63
N LEU A 45 17.07 7.84 9.54
CA LEU A 45 17.58 7.30 8.28
C LEU A 45 19.07 6.94 8.40
N THR A 46 19.34 5.66 8.60
CA THR A 46 20.69 5.16 8.84
C THR A 46 21.53 5.00 7.57
N ALA A 47 20.92 4.50 6.50
CA ALA A 47 21.62 4.22 5.25
C ALA A 47 20.62 4.14 4.09
N VAL A 48 21.11 4.45 2.88
CA VAL A 48 20.39 4.18 1.64
C VAL A 48 21.27 3.30 0.74
N ALA A 49 20.83 2.06 0.50
CA ALA A 49 21.38 1.22 -0.55
C ALA A 49 20.62 1.46 -1.85
N THR A 50 21.35 1.50 -2.96
CA THR A 50 20.73 1.44 -4.27
C THR A 50 21.65 0.69 -5.22
N THR A 51 21.11 -0.31 -5.92
CA THR A 51 21.76 -0.94 -7.07
C THR A 51 21.55 -0.11 -8.35
N GLY A 52 20.95 1.08 -8.21
CA GLY A 52 20.39 1.87 -9.30
C GLY A 52 21.41 2.51 -10.23
N SER A 53 20.86 3.08 -11.32
CA SER A 53 21.57 3.88 -12.31
C SER A 53 22.24 5.13 -11.72
N ASP A 54 23.19 5.72 -12.45
CA ASP A 54 23.86 7.00 -12.13
C ASP A 54 22.89 8.11 -11.66
N SER A 55 21.65 8.09 -12.14
CA SER A 55 20.62 9.04 -11.74
C SER A 55 20.23 8.96 -10.26
N SER A 56 20.19 7.75 -9.68
CA SER A 56 19.79 7.54 -8.29
C SER A 56 20.94 7.86 -7.35
N ALA A 57 22.17 7.48 -7.71
CA ALA A 57 23.37 7.86 -6.99
C ALA A 57 23.56 9.40 -6.97
N ARG A 58 23.34 10.07 -8.11
CA ARG A 58 23.40 11.53 -8.20
C ARG A 58 22.32 12.19 -7.33
N TRP A 59 21.08 11.73 -7.43
CA TRP A 59 19.98 12.25 -6.62
C TRP A 59 20.26 12.11 -5.13
N LEU A 60 20.79 10.97 -4.67
CA LEU A 60 21.17 10.77 -3.27
C LEU A 60 22.26 11.76 -2.83
N LYS A 61 23.30 11.95 -3.66
CA LYS A 61 24.37 12.89 -3.35
C LYS A 61 23.87 14.34 -3.24
N GLU A 62 22.92 14.73 -4.07
CA GLU A 62 22.38 16.10 -4.14
C GLU A 62 21.34 16.37 -3.05
N MET A 63 20.40 15.44 -2.85
CA MET A 63 19.24 15.64 -1.98
C MET A 63 19.44 15.11 -0.57
N MET A 64 20.30 14.10 -0.40
CA MET A 64 20.51 13.40 0.87
C MET A 64 22.00 13.41 1.27
N PRO A 65 22.66 14.58 1.41
CA PRO A 65 24.11 14.64 1.65
C PRO A 65 24.57 14.02 2.98
N ARG A 66 23.63 13.80 3.90
CA ARG A 66 23.86 13.12 5.19
C ARG A 66 23.66 11.60 5.12
N ALA A 67 22.97 11.11 4.08
CA ALA A 67 22.81 9.69 3.89
C ALA A 67 24.15 9.07 3.51
N SER A 68 24.41 7.86 4.03
CA SER A 68 25.59 7.09 3.64
C SER A 68 25.61 6.91 2.10
N PRO A 69 26.79 6.89 1.46
CA PRO A 69 26.88 6.66 0.02
C PRO A 69 26.16 5.37 -0.37
N PRO A 70 25.71 5.22 -1.63
CA PRO A 70 25.09 3.99 -2.11
C PRO A 70 25.93 2.78 -1.70
N VAL A 71 25.38 1.97 -0.80
CA VAL A 71 26.01 0.75 -0.28
C VAL A 71 25.34 -0.47 -0.87
N ASP A 72 26.08 -1.58 -0.91
CA ASP A 72 25.51 -2.88 -1.25
C ASP A 72 24.38 -3.22 -0.25
N PRO A 73 23.23 -3.74 -0.71
CA PRO A 73 22.17 -4.20 0.18
C PRO A 73 22.63 -5.12 1.31
N SER A 74 23.62 -5.99 1.08
CA SER A 74 24.17 -6.88 2.12
C SER A 74 24.88 -6.11 3.23
N ILE A 75 25.48 -4.97 2.91
CA ILE A 75 26.15 -4.11 3.90
C ILE A 75 25.10 -3.45 4.78
N VAL A 76 23.99 -2.97 4.20
CA VAL A 76 22.88 -2.36 4.95
C VAL A 76 22.28 -3.30 5.97
N LEU A 77 22.07 -4.56 5.58
CA LEU A 77 21.50 -5.58 6.46
C LEU A 77 22.44 -5.98 7.61
N GLY A 78 23.75 -5.71 7.48
CA GLY A 78 24.75 -6.03 8.51
C GLY A 78 25.10 -4.86 9.46
N LEU A 79 24.40 -3.74 9.40
CA LEU A 79 24.64 -2.61 10.29
C LEU A 79 23.97 -2.83 11.66
N ASP A 80 24.77 -3.01 12.71
CA ASP A 80 24.31 -3.30 14.08
C ASP A 80 23.29 -2.29 14.64
N ARG A 81 23.33 -1.04 14.17
CA ARG A 81 22.42 0.03 14.63
C ARG A 81 21.03 -0.07 14.03
N ASN A 82 20.86 -0.77 12.90
CA ASN A 82 19.59 -0.83 12.20
C ASN A 82 18.59 -1.67 13.00
N ARG A 83 17.36 -1.19 13.08
CA ARG A 83 16.22 -1.92 13.67
C ARG A 83 15.14 -2.22 12.63
N ALA A 84 15.14 -1.46 11.53
CA ALA A 84 14.19 -1.63 10.44
C ALA A 84 14.83 -1.44 9.06
N VAL A 85 14.16 -1.95 8.04
CA VAL A 85 14.49 -1.70 6.64
C VAL A 85 13.23 -1.46 5.81
N VAL A 86 13.31 -0.49 4.90
CA VAL A 86 12.31 -0.21 3.86
C VAL A 86 12.87 -0.67 2.52
N ILE A 87 12.15 -1.55 1.82
CA ILE A 87 12.58 -2.18 0.57
C ILE A 87 11.70 -1.64 -0.57
N ALA A 88 12.31 -0.91 -1.51
CA ALA A 88 11.68 -0.32 -2.68
C ALA A 88 12.42 -0.69 -3.97
N THR A 89 12.79 -1.97 -4.08
CA THR A 89 13.46 -2.57 -5.24
C THR A 89 12.44 -3.10 -6.25
N PRO A 90 12.85 -3.67 -7.40
CA PRO A 90 11.92 -4.46 -8.21
C PRO A 90 11.35 -5.66 -7.43
N ALA A 91 10.10 -6.03 -7.73
CA ALA A 91 9.36 -7.06 -6.98
C ALA A 91 10.09 -8.42 -6.89
N ALA A 92 10.82 -8.81 -7.94
CA ALA A 92 11.54 -10.07 -8.01
C ALA A 92 12.63 -10.22 -6.93
N SER A 93 13.15 -9.12 -6.37
CA SER A 93 14.15 -9.17 -5.29
C SER A 93 13.55 -9.02 -3.89
N HIS A 94 12.24 -8.76 -3.76
CA HIS A 94 11.63 -8.51 -2.46
C HIS A 94 11.74 -9.70 -1.50
N PHE A 95 11.44 -10.91 -1.98
CA PHE A 95 11.45 -12.10 -1.12
C PHE A 95 12.82 -12.35 -0.47
N GLU A 96 13.89 -12.35 -1.28
CA GLU A 96 15.24 -12.60 -0.76
C GLU A 96 15.69 -11.50 0.21
N ILE A 97 15.49 -10.23 -0.14
CA ILE A 97 15.93 -9.10 0.68
C ILE A 97 15.13 -9.05 1.99
N ALA A 98 13.80 -9.18 1.92
CA ALA A 98 12.93 -9.18 3.09
C ALA A 98 13.23 -10.37 4.02
N GLY A 99 13.42 -11.57 3.46
CA GLY A 99 13.75 -12.76 4.23
C GLY A 99 15.06 -12.61 4.99
N ARG A 100 16.12 -12.10 4.32
CA ARG A 100 17.41 -11.83 4.96
C ARG A 100 17.32 -10.75 6.04
N ALA A 101 16.51 -9.73 5.84
CA ALA A 101 16.30 -8.68 6.83
C ALA A 101 15.58 -9.21 8.08
N LEU A 102 14.52 -10.00 7.90
CA LEU A 102 13.82 -10.66 9.00
C LEU A 102 14.76 -11.60 9.75
N ASP A 103 15.50 -12.46 9.05
CA ASP A 103 16.47 -13.38 9.65
C ASP A 103 17.58 -12.63 10.42
N GLY A 104 17.87 -11.38 10.04
CA GLY A 104 18.77 -10.46 10.73
C GLY A 104 18.16 -9.71 11.92
N GLY A 105 16.88 -9.95 12.26
CA GLY A 105 16.21 -9.30 13.38
C GLY A 105 15.62 -7.93 13.08
N LEU A 106 15.41 -7.57 11.81
CA LEU A 106 14.91 -6.26 11.40
C LEU A 106 13.40 -6.27 11.13
N HIS A 107 12.70 -5.22 11.54
CA HIS A 107 11.36 -4.92 11.03
C HIS A 107 11.43 -4.59 9.54
N VAL A 108 10.50 -5.09 8.74
CA VAL A 108 10.52 -4.95 7.28
C VAL A 108 9.29 -4.20 6.79
N PHE A 109 9.54 -3.09 6.10
CA PHE A 109 8.61 -2.50 5.16
C PHE A 109 9.05 -2.92 3.75
N VAL A 110 8.14 -3.37 2.91
CA VAL A 110 8.42 -3.78 1.53
C VAL A 110 7.36 -3.25 0.57
N GLU A 111 7.79 -2.68 -0.55
CA GLU A 111 6.88 -2.21 -1.58
C GLU A 111 6.05 -3.35 -2.18
N LYS A 112 4.87 -3.00 -2.69
CA LYS A 112 4.00 -3.98 -3.35
C LYS A 112 4.49 -4.29 -4.77
N PRO A 113 4.25 -5.52 -5.26
CA PRO A 113 3.80 -6.69 -4.50
C PRO A 113 4.92 -7.19 -3.56
N VAL A 114 4.54 -7.76 -2.41
CA VAL A 114 5.49 -8.27 -1.40
C VAL A 114 6.44 -9.33 -1.96
N CYS A 115 5.96 -10.15 -2.90
CA CYS A 115 6.68 -11.16 -3.66
C CYS A 115 5.80 -11.58 -4.85
N LEU A 116 6.29 -12.49 -5.69
CA LEU A 116 5.56 -12.96 -6.86
C LEU A 116 4.82 -14.28 -6.60
N GLU A 117 5.34 -15.10 -5.68
CA GLU A 117 4.75 -16.40 -5.36
C GLU A 117 4.01 -16.39 -4.01
N VAL A 118 2.87 -17.06 -3.94
CA VAL A 118 2.04 -17.13 -2.72
C VAL A 118 2.80 -17.80 -1.56
N ASN A 119 3.57 -18.84 -1.87
CA ASN A 119 4.38 -19.57 -0.88
C ASN A 119 5.48 -18.69 -0.27
N GLU A 120 6.04 -17.75 -1.05
CA GLU A 120 7.03 -16.78 -0.57
C GLU A 120 6.39 -15.80 0.43
N ALA A 121 5.19 -15.29 0.13
CA ALA A 121 4.45 -14.40 1.04
C ALA A 121 4.13 -15.10 2.36
N ALA A 122 3.70 -16.37 2.28
CA ALA A 122 3.42 -17.18 3.46
C ALA A 122 4.70 -17.44 4.29
N ASP A 123 5.84 -17.67 3.64
CA ASP A 123 7.13 -17.87 4.30
C ASP A 123 7.62 -16.62 5.04
N LEU A 124 7.61 -15.46 4.37
CA LEU A 124 8.01 -14.19 5.01
C LEU A 124 7.17 -13.89 6.24
N ARG A 125 5.85 -14.09 6.15
CA ARG A 125 4.95 -13.86 7.27
C ARG A 125 5.20 -14.84 8.42
N ARG A 126 5.47 -16.12 8.12
CA ARG A 126 5.84 -17.12 9.12
C ARG A 126 7.12 -16.71 9.86
N ARG A 127 8.13 -16.20 9.15
CA ARG A 127 9.38 -15.69 9.75
C ARG A 127 9.11 -14.47 10.63
N ALA A 128 8.39 -13.47 10.12
CA ALA A 128 8.06 -12.26 10.87
C ALA A 128 7.33 -12.57 12.18
N LEU A 129 6.33 -13.47 12.15
CA LEU A 129 5.65 -13.92 13.36
C LEU A 129 6.55 -14.68 14.33
N ALA A 130 7.38 -15.59 13.82
CA ALA A 130 8.26 -16.40 14.68
C ALA A 130 9.33 -15.56 15.39
N LEU A 131 9.72 -14.44 14.78
CA LEU A 131 10.74 -13.53 15.30
C LEU A 131 10.15 -12.31 16.04
N ASP A 132 8.82 -12.24 16.14
CA ASP A 132 8.11 -11.07 16.68
C ASP A 132 8.51 -9.75 16.00
N LEU A 133 8.65 -9.79 14.67
CA LEU A 133 8.99 -8.65 13.82
C LEU A 133 7.78 -8.21 13.01
N GLU A 134 7.83 -6.95 12.55
CA GLU A 134 6.81 -6.38 11.67
C GLU A 134 7.15 -6.72 10.22
N LEU A 135 6.17 -7.19 9.46
CA LEU A 135 6.21 -7.27 8.01
C LEU A 135 5.07 -6.41 7.46
N PHE A 136 5.45 -5.30 6.84
CA PHE A 136 4.55 -4.27 6.33
C PHE A 136 4.72 -4.12 4.82
N VAL A 137 3.62 -4.09 4.09
CA VAL A 137 3.56 -3.95 2.63
C VAL A 137 3.05 -2.57 2.23
N GLY A 138 3.76 -1.90 1.31
CA GLY A 138 3.47 -0.54 0.83
C GLY A 138 2.20 -0.39 -0.01
N TYR A 139 1.03 -0.67 0.56
CA TYR A 139 -0.27 -0.41 -0.07
C TYR A 139 -0.71 1.05 0.17
N VAL A 140 0.05 1.99 -0.38
CA VAL A 140 -0.06 3.44 -0.12
C VAL A 140 -1.48 4.02 -0.15
N TYR A 141 -2.38 3.50 -1.00
CA TYR A 141 -3.76 4.01 -1.07
C TYR A 141 -4.62 3.68 0.15
N LEU A 142 -4.28 2.66 0.94
CA LEU A 142 -4.93 2.40 2.23
C LEU A 142 -4.70 3.55 3.22
N PHE A 143 -3.66 4.34 2.98
CA PHE A 143 -3.27 5.48 3.80
C PHE A 143 -3.72 6.81 3.20
N ASP A 144 -4.63 6.81 2.23
CA ASP A 144 -5.33 8.03 1.81
C ASP A 144 -6.42 8.38 2.84
N PRO A 145 -6.40 9.57 3.48
CA PRO A 145 -7.43 9.97 4.45
C PRO A 145 -8.85 9.99 3.86
N TYR A 146 -8.99 10.17 2.54
CA TYR A 146 -10.29 10.08 1.87
C TYR A 146 -10.76 8.64 1.69
N PHE A 147 -9.84 7.69 1.58
CA PHE A 147 -10.20 6.26 1.59
C PHE A 147 -10.62 5.83 2.99
N GLU A 148 -9.92 6.29 4.02
CA GLU A 148 -10.30 6.08 5.41
C GLU A 148 -11.68 6.67 5.75
N ALA A 149 -11.97 7.88 5.28
CA ALA A 149 -13.32 8.44 5.43
C ALA A 149 -14.39 7.60 4.70
N LEU A 150 -14.06 7.02 3.55
CA LEU A 150 -14.96 6.11 2.83
C LEU A 150 -15.23 4.83 3.65
N THR A 151 -14.21 4.21 4.24
CA THR A 151 -14.39 3.00 5.06
C THR A 151 -15.24 3.30 6.28
N ASP A 152 -15.03 4.43 6.96
CA ASP A 152 -15.87 4.84 8.11
C ASP A 152 -17.33 5.11 7.72
N LEU A 153 -17.55 5.83 6.62
CA LEU A 153 -18.91 6.13 6.13
C LEU A 153 -19.68 4.89 5.69
N THR A 154 -18.95 3.87 5.23
CA THR A 154 -19.55 2.60 4.78
C THR A 154 -19.58 1.54 5.86
N ALA A 155 -18.87 1.71 6.99
CA ALA A 155 -18.83 0.75 8.09
C ALA A 155 -20.22 0.47 8.73
N THR A 156 -21.12 1.44 8.70
CA THR A 156 -22.49 1.30 9.22
C THR A 156 -23.52 0.92 8.15
N GLY A 157 -23.14 1.00 6.87
CA GLY A 157 -24.00 0.72 5.74
C GLY A 157 -23.73 -0.67 5.17
N LEU A 158 -24.77 -1.32 4.66
CA LEU A 158 -24.60 -2.56 3.91
C LEU A 158 -24.02 -2.23 2.53
N VAL A 159 -22.72 -2.43 2.33
CA VAL A 159 -22.10 -2.30 1.00
C VAL A 159 -22.72 -3.35 0.08
N ARG A 160 -23.34 -2.89 -1.01
CA ARG A 160 -24.09 -3.73 -1.96
C ARG A 160 -23.31 -4.03 -3.22
N ARG A 161 -22.36 -3.17 -3.59
CA ARG A 161 -21.55 -3.29 -4.80
C ARG A 161 -20.33 -2.39 -4.73
N VAL A 162 -19.24 -2.82 -5.37
CA VAL A 162 -18.05 -2.00 -5.62
C VAL A 162 -17.71 -2.03 -7.12
N ALA A 163 -17.27 -0.91 -7.67
CA ALA A 163 -16.73 -0.85 -9.04
C ALA A 163 -15.47 0.03 -9.09
N ALA A 164 -14.32 -0.60 -9.34
CA ALA A 164 -13.04 0.09 -9.51
C ALA A 164 -12.72 0.27 -11.00
N ARG A 165 -12.22 1.45 -11.35
CA ARG A 165 -11.79 1.81 -12.70
C ARG A 165 -10.45 2.52 -12.64
N TRP A 166 -9.47 2.01 -13.39
CA TRP A 166 -8.15 2.63 -13.45
C TRP A 166 -7.61 2.66 -14.88
N ASN A 167 -7.45 3.86 -15.44
CA ASN A 167 -6.69 4.07 -16.66
C ASN A 167 -5.31 4.67 -16.34
N ARG A 168 -4.22 3.97 -16.67
CA ARG A 168 -2.84 4.42 -16.44
C ARG A 168 -2.04 4.47 -17.75
N PRO A 169 -2.21 5.52 -18.57
CA PRO A 169 -1.36 5.73 -19.75
C PRO A 169 0.12 5.73 -19.39
N GLY A 170 0.93 5.04 -20.21
CA GLY A 170 2.38 4.95 -20.02
C GLY A 170 2.79 4.11 -18.79
N LEU A 171 1.94 3.18 -18.35
CA LEU A 171 2.32 2.20 -17.34
C LEU A 171 3.61 1.47 -17.77
N ARG A 172 4.55 1.33 -16.83
CA ARG A 172 5.72 0.48 -16.97
C ARG A 172 5.44 -0.81 -16.22
N GLY A 173 5.61 -1.96 -16.87
CA GLY A 173 5.23 -3.26 -16.32
C GLY A 173 3.79 -3.65 -16.66
N GLU A 174 3.32 -4.74 -16.07
CA GLU A 174 2.03 -5.36 -16.38
C GLU A 174 0.94 -4.90 -15.41
N ILE A 175 -0.29 -4.75 -15.93
CA ILE A 175 -1.44 -4.29 -15.14
C ILE A 175 -1.66 -5.15 -13.89
N VAL A 176 -1.51 -6.48 -14.04
CA VAL A 176 -1.74 -7.47 -12.98
C VAL A 176 -0.78 -7.30 -11.79
N HIS A 177 0.47 -6.88 -12.02
CA HIS A 177 1.45 -6.67 -10.94
C HIS A 177 1.50 -5.21 -10.46
N GLU A 178 1.16 -4.27 -11.34
CA GLU A 178 1.33 -2.84 -11.05
C GLU A 178 0.09 -2.18 -10.47
N LEU A 179 -1.11 -2.55 -10.95
CA LEU A 179 -2.37 -1.88 -10.60
C LEU A 179 -3.26 -2.74 -9.71
N LEU A 180 -3.47 -4.01 -10.08
CA LEU A 180 -4.40 -4.91 -9.41
C LEU A 180 -4.13 -5.05 -7.89
N PRO A 181 -2.88 -5.21 -7.40
CA PRO A 181 -2.64 -5.42 -5.97
C PRO A 181 -3.16 -4.28 -5.09
N HIS A 182 -3.12 -3.05 -5.60
CA HIS A 182 -3.64 -1.90 -4.87
C HIS A 182 -5.15 -1.98 -4.68
N ASP A 183 -5.91 -2.27 -5.73
CA ASP A 183 -7.37 -2.30 -5.62
C ASP A 183 -7.85 -3.53 -4.84
N LEU A 184 -7.17 -4.68 -4.96
CA LEU A 184 -7.46 -5.83 -4.11
C LEU A 184 -7.28 -5.50 -2.63
N ALA A 185 -6.19 -4.82 -2.27
CA ALA A 185 -5.96 -4.40 -0.89
C ALA A 185 -7.04 -3.42 -0.40
N LEU A 186 -7.41 -2.43 -1.23
CA LEU A 186 -8.50 -1.50 -0.93
C LEU A 186 -9.83 -2.24 -0.73
N LEU A 187 -10.18 -3.18 -1.60
CA LEU A 187 -11.42 -3.95 -1.50
C LEU A 187 -11.46 -4.82 -0.23
N MET A 188 -10.37 -5.51 0.10
CA MET A 188 -10.28 -6.35 1.31
C MET A 188 -10.50 -5.54 2.59
N VAL A 189 -9.87 -4.36 2.67
CA VAL A 189 -10.04 -3.46 3.81
C VAL A 189 -11.43 -2.84 3.86
N LEU A 190 -11.95 -2.37 2.72
CA LEU A 190 -13.29 -1.78 2.63
C LEU A 190 -14.39 -2.77 3.00
N LEU A 191 -14.25 -4.04 2.61
CA LEU A 191 -15.29 -5.05 2.72
C LEU A 191 -15.10 -5.98 3.94
N GLY A 192 -13.98 -5.83 4.67
CA GLY A 192 -13.72 -6.53 5.93
C GLY A 192 -13.57 -8.04 5.76
N GLY A 193 -12.79 -8.49 4.77
CA GLY A 193 -12.44 -9.90 4.65
C GLY A 193 -11.94 -10.34 3.27
N PRO A 194 -11.77 -11.66 3.08
CA PRO A 194 -11.22 -12.23 1.86
C PRO A 194 -12.14 -12.03 0.66
N LEU A 195 -11.52 -11.84 -0.50
CA LEU A 195 -12.20 -11.77 -1.79
C LEU A 195 -12.38 -13.19 -2.35
N GLY A 196 -13.47 -13.42 -3.08
CA GLY A 196 -13.67 -14.69 -3.78
C GLY A 196 -12.79 -14.81 -5.03
N VAL A 197 -12.91 -15.96 -5.68
CA VAL A 197 -12.14 -16.28 -6.89
C VAL A 197 -12.46 -15.26 -8.00
N PRO A 198 -11.45 -14.63 -8.61
CA PRO A 198 -11.66 -13.70 -9.71
C PRO A 198 -12.15 -14.42 -10.97
N HIS A 199 -13.19 -13.90 -11.60
CA HIS A 199 -13.60 -14.26 -12.95
C HIS A 199 -12.99 -13.27 -13.94
N VAL A 200 -11.93 -13.70 -14.63
CA VAL A 200 -11.22 -12.90 -15.63
C VAL A 200 -12.04 -12.83 -16.92
N LEU A 201 -12.48 -11.62 -17.27
CA LEU A 201 -13.26 -11.35 -18.48
C LEU A 201 -12.36 -10.96 -19.66
N VAL A 202 -11.30 -10.20 -19.37
CA VAL A 202 -10.32 -9.73 -20.35
C VAL A 202 -8.97 -9.69 -19.66
N HIS A 203 -7.94 -10.25 -20.29
CA HIS A 203 -6.55 -10.11 -19.86
C HIS A 203 -5.64 -9.96 -21.08
N ASN A 204 -5.02 -8.79 -21.22
CA ASN A 204 -3.97 -8.51 -22.20
C ASN A 204 -3.12 -7.30 -21.76
N ALA A 205 -2.08 -6.99 -22.52
CA ALA A 205 -1.14 -5.92 -22.22
C ALA A 205 -1.78 -4.52 -22.01
N GLN A 206 -2.96 -4.26 -22.58
CA GLN A 206 -3.62 -2.95 -22.51
C GLN A 206 -4.85 -2.92 -21.62
N ARG A 207 -5.45 -4.07 -21.29
CA ARG A 207 -6.69 -4.15 -20.51
C ARG A 207 -6.72 -5.38 -19.61
N LEU A 208 -7.26 -5.18 -18.42
CA LEU A 208 -7.62 -6.25 -17.48
C LEU A 208 -9.02 -5.96 -16.95
N GLU A 209 -9.92 -6.93 -17.04
CA GLU A 209 -11.29 -6.83 -16.54
C GLU A 209 -11.61 -8.06 -15.71
N ILE A 210 -11.96 -7.85 -14.44
CA ILE A 210 -12.22 -8.92 -13.47
C ILE A 210 -13.54 -8.62 -12.78
N ASP A 211 -14.38 -9.65 -12.62
CA ASP A 211 -15.48 -9.62 -11.67
C ASP A 211 -15.22 -10.63 -10.56
N LEU A 212 -15.58 -10.29 -9.33
CA LEU A 212 -15.49 -11.19 -8.18
C LEU A 212 -16.63 -10.93 -7.22
N VAL A 213 -16.88 -11.89 -6.33
CA VAL A 213 -17.82 -11.74 -5.22
C VAL A 213 -17.05 -11.99 -3.94
N THR A 214 -17.18 -11.11 -2.96
CA THR A 214 -16.49 -11.30 -1.68
C THR A 214 -17.08 -12.46 -0.87
N ALA A 215 -16.38 -12.90 0.17
CA ALA A 215 -16.92 -13.90 1.09
C ALA A 215 -18.27 -13.46 1.72
N GLN A 216 -18.52 -12.15 1.82
CA GLN A 216 -19.76 -11.56 2.32
C GLN A 216 -20.86 -11.40 1.24
N GLY A 217 -20.63 -11.89 0.02
CA GLY A 217 -21.60 -11.84 -1.07
C GLY A 217 -21.66 -10.49 -1.79
N VAL A 218 -20.68 -9.60 -1.60
CA VAL A 218 -20.66 -8.29 -2.27
C VAL A 218 -20.03 -8.41 -3.65
N PRO A 219 -20.75 -8.12 -4.75
CA PRO A 219 -20.17 -8.12 -6.08
C PRO A 219 -19.23 -6.93 -6.27
N ALA A 220 -18.06 -7.20 -6.85
CA ALA A 220 -17.06 -6.21 -7.21
C ALA A 220 -16.62 -6.37 -8.67
N SER A 221 -16.50 -5.24 -9.37
CA SER A 221 -16.00 -5.20 -10.76
C SER A 221 -14.76 -4.32 -10.84
N LEU A 222 -13.64 -4.87 -11.33
CA LEU A 222 -12.37 -4.19 -11.49
C LEU A 222 -12.09 -4.02 -12.99
N ARG A 223 -11.81 -2.80 -13.44
CA ARG A 223 -11.59 -2.48 -14.87
C ARG A 223 -10.35 -1.62 -15.04
N TYR A 224 -9.37 -2.15 -15.76
CA TYR A 224 -8.07 -1.53 -15.98
C TYR A 224 -7.80 -1.27 -17.45
N SER A 225 -7.08 -0.19 -17.72
CA SER A 225 -6.66 0.18 -19.07
C SER A 225 -5.32 0.93 -19.05
N THR A 226 -4.53 0.79 -20.11
CA THR A 226 -3.34 1.61 -20.38
C THR A 226 -3.48 2.47 -21.64
N ASP A 227 -4.71 2.59 -22.15
CA ASP A 227 -5.08 3.37 -23.34
C ASP A 227 -4.60 4.82 -23.24
N ALA A 228 -3.65 5.18 -24.10
CA ALA A 228 -3.05 6.50 -24.19
C ALA A 228 -4.01 7.58 -24.71
N ALA A 229 -5.09 7.21 -25.37
CA ALA A 229 -6.12 8.14 -25.83
C ALA A 229 -7.08 8.56 -24.69
N ARG A 230 -7.07 7.87 -23.55
CA ARG A 230 -7.92 8.16 -22.40
C ARG A 230 -7.13 8.90 -21.32
N PRO A 231 -7.78 9.80 -20.54
CA PRO A 231 -7.13 10.48 -19.43
C PRO A 231 -6.71 9.48 -18.35
N ARG A 232 -5.69 9.83 -17.58
CA ARG A 232 -5.35 9.12 -16.35
C ARG A 232 -6.55 9.17 -15.40
N LEU A 233 -6.91 8.02 -14.83
CA LEU A 233 -8.08 7.86 -13.97
C LEU A 233 -7.80 6.80 -12.92
N LYS A 234 -8.18 7.01 -11.66
CA LYS A 234 -8.33 5.95 -10.65
C LYS A 234 -9.52 6.32 -9.80
N GLU A 235 -10.59 5.54 -9.88
CA GLU A 235 -11.85 5.76 -9.16
C GLU A 235 -12.37 4.43 -8.62
N ILE A 236 -12.94 4.46 -7.41
CA ILE A 236 -13.72 3.36 -6.85
C ILE A 236 -15.10 3.90 -6.49
N ASP A 237 -16.12 3.37 -7.16
CA ASP A 237 -17.52 3.64 -6.82
C ASP A 237 -18.01 2.58 -5.82
N VAL A 238 -18.63 3.02 -4.72
CA VAL A 238 -19.17 2.15 -3.67
C VAL A 238 -20.64 2.45 -3.47
N TRP A 239 -21.49 1.43 -3.59
CA TRP A 239 -22.91 1.52 -3.28
C TRP A 239 -23.15 0.95 -1.88
N SER A 240 -23.63 1.76 -0.95
CA SER A 240 -23.88 1.36 0.44
C SER A 240 -25.25 1.86 0.89
N GLY A 241 -26.17 0.93 1.16
CA GLY A 241 -27.59 1.25 1.32
C GLY A 241 -28.16 1.97 0.09
N ASP A 242 -28.74 3.15 0.29
CA ASP A 242 -29.25 4.04 -0.77
C ASP A 242 -28.23 5.10 -1.21
N ARG A 243 -27.02 5.08 -0.63
CA ARG A 243 -25.96 6.04 -0.89
C ARG A 243 -24.96 5.48 -1.89
N ARG A 244 -24.34 6.37 -2.64
CA ARG A 244 -23.26 6.03 -3.55
C ARG A 244 -22.10 7.00 -3.38
N PHE A 245 -20.92 6.45 -3.17
CA PHE A 245 -19.69 7.20 -3.03
C PHE A 245 -18.76 6.94 -4.20
N ARG A 246 -17.88 7.89 -4.46
CA ARG A 246 -16.74 7.75 -5.35
C ARG A 246 -15.49 8.22 -4.64
N TRP A 247 -14.56 7.31 -4.46
CA TRP A 247 -13.22 7.65 -4.03
C TRP A 247 -12.27 7.73 -5.22
N SER A 248 -11.40 8.73 -5.18
CA SER A 248 -10.21 8.89 -6.01
C SER A 248 -9.05 9.32 -5.10
N PRO A 249 -7.78 9.08 -5.46
CA PRO A 249 -6.67 9.52 -4.62
C PRO A 249 -6.76 11.02 -4.25
N GLY A 250 -6.88 11.32 -2.96
CA GLY A 250 -7.01 12.67 -2.43
C GLY A 250 -8.41 13.30 -2.55
N ARG A 251 -9.45 12.51 -2.86
CA ARG A 251 -10.83 13.01 -3.01
C ARG A 251 -11.88 11.95 -2.70
N LEU A 252 -12.92 12.36 -1.99
CA LEU A 252 -14.15 11.57 -1.80
C LEU A 252 -15.35 12.41 -2.24
N ASP A 253 -16.22 11.84 -3.05
CA ASP A 253 -17.49 12.43 -3.45
C ASP A 253 -18.66 11.51 -3.12
N GLU A 254 -19.83 12.10 -2.90
CA GLU A 254 -21.11 11.40 -2.76
C GLU A 254 -22.04 11.81 -3.91
N ASP A 255 -22.79 10.84 -4.43
CA ASP A 255 -23.82 11.06 -5.43
C ASP A 255 -25.08 11.62 -4.77
N THR A 256 -25.45 12.85 -5.11
CA THR A 256 -26.66 13.50 -4.60
C THR A 256 -27.83 13.42 -5.56
N SER A 257 -27.75 12.58 -6.60
CA SER A 257 -28.83 12.39 -7.57
C SER A 257 -29.82 11.31 -7.09
N PRO A 258 -31.09 11.37 -7.55
CA PRO A 258 -32.01 10.25 -7.41
C PRO A 258 -31.45 9.01 -8.13
N SER A 259 -31.73 7.81 -7.61
CA SER A 259 -31.15 6.52 -8.00
C SER A 259 -31.30 6.11 -9.48
N ASP A 260 -32.11 6.83 -10.27
CA ASP A 260 -32.43 6.56 -11.68
C ASP A 260 -31.84 7.60 -12.67
N ARG A 261 -30.98 8.51 -12.20
CA ARG A 261 -30.42 9.60 -13.01
C ARG A 261 -28.90 9.55 -13.11
N THR A 262 -28.37 10.35 -14.04
CA THR A 262 -26.93 10.60 -14.13
C THR A 262 -26.40 11.11 -12.78
N PRO A 263 -25.34 10.48 -12.22
CA PRO A 263 -24.77 10.86 -10.94
C PRO A 263 -24.40 12.33 -10.85
N ARG A 264 -24.67 12.95 -9.69
CA ARG A 264 -24.23 14.31 -9.36
C ARG A 264 -23.27 14.24 -8.17
N TRP A 265 -21.98 14.20 -8.48
CA TRP A 265 -20.92 14.11 -7.48
C TRP A 265 -20.74 15.41 -6.72
N ARG A 266 -20.80 15.34 -5.40
CA ARG A 266 -20.49 16.44 -4.49
C ARG A 266 -19.36 16.00 -3.53
N PRO A 267 -18.34 16.86 -3.29
CA PRO A 267 -17.28 16.53 -2.36
C PRO A 267 -17.81 16.22 -0.97
N VAL A 268 -17.31 15.15 -0.37
CA VAL A 268 -17.53 14.82 1.04
C VAL A 268 -16.47 15.53 1.85
N ALA A 269 -16.89 16.29 2.85
CA ALA A 269 -15.97 16.95 3.76
C ALA A 269 -15.41 15.92 4.76
N LEU A 270 -14.08 15.87 4.92
CA LEU A 270 -13.46 14.97 5.89
C LEU A 270 -13.92 15.30 7.33
N PRO A 271 -14.06 14.30 8.20
CA PRO A 271 -14.14 14.48 9.66
C PRO A 271 -13.00 15.35 10.20
N ALA A 272 -13.26 16.12 11.28
CA ALA A 272 -12.30 17.12 11.78
C ALA A 272 -10.98 16.52 12.29
N ASP A 273 -11.03 15.33 12.85
CA ASP A 273 -9.89 14.49 13.27
C ASP A 273 -9.05 14.04 12.07
N LEU A 274 -9.67 13.60 10.97
CA LEU A 274 -8.96 13.29 9.71
C LEU A 274 -8.42 14.56 9.01
N ARG A 275 -9.03 15.73 9.27
CA ARG A 275 -8.50 17.04 8.83
C ARG A 275 -7.30 17.50 9.64
N LEU A 276 -6.91 16.88 10.76
CA LEU A 276 -5.70 17.33 11.47
C LEU A 276 -4.42 16.70 10.88
N ASP A 277 -4.54 15.58 10.18
CA ASP A 277 -3.44 14.80 9.57
C ASP A 277 -3.24 15.06 8.05
N HIS A 278 -4.10 15.87 7.42
CA HIS A 278 -4.06 16.13 5.97
C HIS A 278 -2.81 16.83 5.43
N THR A 279 -1.88 17.29 6.30
CA THR A 279 -0.58 17.79 5.86
C THR A 279 0.36 16.67 5.44
N SER A 280 0.10 15.45 5.90
CA SER A 280 0.95 14.30 5.62
C SER A 280 0.50 13.56 4.37
N THR A 281 1.47 13.25 3.52
CA THR A 281 1.21 12.47 2.31
C THR A 281 0.84 11.02 2.66
N PRO A 282 0.09 10.28 1.82
CA PRO A 282 -0.16 8.86 2.06
C PRO A 282 1.12 8.02 2.29
N VAL A 283 2.24 8.42 1.68
CA VAL A 283 3.56 7.80 1.87
C VAL A 283 4.10 8.06 3.28
N GLU A 284 3.98 9.29 3.79
CA GLU A 284 4.35 9.60 5.18
C GLU A 284 3.47 8.82 6.17
N ARG A 285 2.16 8.70 5.88
CA ARG A 285 1.21 7.98 6.74
C ARG A 285 1.51 6.48 6.80
N GLU A 286 1.86 5.84 5.69
CA GLU A 286 2.25 4.41 5.72
C GLU A 286 3.58 4.18 6.45
N VAL A 287 4.56 5.07 6.28
CA VAL A 287 5.86 5.01 6.98
C VAL A 287 5.69 5.24 8.49
N ALA A 288 4.87 6.21 8.89
CA ALA A 288 4.53 6.46 10.29
C ALA A 288 3.80 5.26 10.91
N ARG A 289 2.85 4.66 10.18
CA ARG A 289 2.16 3.44 10.64
C ARG A 289 3.14 2.29 10.84
N PHE A 290 4.06 2.07 9.89
CA PHE A 290 5.09 1.05 10.02
C PHE A 290 5.96 1.26 11.27
N ALA A 291 6.43 2.48 11.50
CA ALA A 291 7.23 2.81 12.68
C ALA A 291 6.46 2.56 14.00
N HIS A 292 5.18 2.93 14.04
CA HIS A 292 4.32 2.66 15.18
C HIS A 292 4.15 1.16 15.45
N ASN A 293 3.89 0.36 14.41
CA ASN A 293 3.76 -1.09 14.52
C ASN A 293 5.06 -1.76 15.01
N ALA A 294 6.22 -1.29 14.51
CA ALA A 294 7.52 -1.77 14.96
C ALA A 294 7.76 -1.50 16.45
N ALA A 295 7.40 -0.31 16.93
CA ALA A 295 7.59 0.11 18.32
C ALA A 295 6.59 -0.51 19.31
N SER A 296 5.39 -0.90 18.85
CA SER A 296 4.28 -1.30 19.72
C SER A 296 3.72 -2.68 19.33
N PRO A 297 4.36 -3.80 19.75
CA PRO A 297 3.94 -5.15 19.36
C PRO A 297 2.47 -5.48 19.66
N GLY A 298 1.93 -4.93 20.76
CA GLY A 298 0.52 -5.12 21.16
C GLY A 298 -0.50 -4.34 20.32
N ASP A 299 -0.05 -3.29 19.62
CA ASP A 299 -0.87 -2.43 18.75
C ASP A 299 -0.57 -2.66 17.27
N ARG A 300 0.23 -3.69 16.94
CA ARG A 300 0.50 -4.06 15.55
C ARG A 300 -0.81 -4.32 14.84
N MET A 301 -1.19 -3.35 14.03
CA MET A 301 -2.11 -3.59 12.93
C MET A 301 -1.31 -4.34 11.88
N VAL A 302 -1.14 -5.64 12.12
CA VAL A 302 -0.62 -6.55 11.12
C VAL A 302 -1.56 -6.37 9.94
N GLN A 303 -1.06 -5.85 8.82
CA GLN A 303 -1.70 -6.09 7.54
C GLN A 303 -1.99 -7.58 7.52
N SER A 304 -3.27 -7.92 7.64
CA SER A 304 -3.64 -9.26 8.05
C SER A 304 -3.00 -10.23 7.08
N MET A 305 -2.66 -11.42 7.56
CA MET A 305 -2.04 -12.35 6.62
C MET A 305 -2.99 -12.72 5.49
N ASP A 306 -4.29 -12.60 5.74
CA ASP A 306 -5.33 -12.68 4.72
C ASP A 306 -5.17 -11.57 3.67
N LEU A 307 -4.84 -10.33 4.06
CA LEU A 307 -4.53 -9.25 3.13
C LEU A 307 -3.29 -9.56 2.28
N ILE A 308 -2.15 -9.84 2.91
CA ILE A 308 -0.89 -10.03 2.18
C ILE A 308 -0.97 -11.26 1.27
N VAL A 309 -1.37 -12.41 1.81
CA VAL A 309 -1.43 -13.66 1.03
C VAL A 309 -2.64 -13.68 0.09
N GLY A 310 -3.78 -13.12 0.49
CA GLY A 310 -4.96 -13.04 -0.37
C GLY A 310 -4.72 -12.17 -1.60
N VAL A 311 -4.08 -11.00 -1.44
CA VAL A 311 -3.69 -10.15 -2.58
C VAL A 311 -2.71 -10.89 -3.49
N THR A 312 -1.64 -11.48 -2.94
CA THR A 312 -0.64 -12.22 -3.75
C THR A 312 -1.27 -13.42 -4.46
N SER A 313 -2.16 -14.16 -3.82
CA SER A 313 -2.86 -15.31 -4.41
C SER A 313 -3.70 -14.90 -5.60
N ILE A 314 -4.55 -13.88 -5.46
CA ILE A 314 -5.41 -13.43 -6.55
C ILE A 314 -4.57 -12.85 -7.70
N VAL A 315 -3.48 -12.15 -7.40
CA VAL A 315 -2.55 -11.65 -8.42
C VAL A 315 -1.91 -12.80 -9.20
N ALA A 316 -1.44 -13.85 -8.51
CA ALA A 316 -0.86 -15.02 -9.15
C ALA A 316 -1.88 -15.78 -10.02
N ASP A 317 -3.10 -15.98 -9.50
CA ASP A 317 -4.19 -16.64 -10.23
C ASP A 317 -4.56 -15.89 -11.52
N VAL A 318 -4.66 -14.56 -11.45
CA VAL A 318 -4.96 -13.72 -12.62
C VAL A 318 -3.79 -13.67 -13.59
N ALA A 319 -2.55 -13.63 -13.10
CA ALA A 319 -1.36 -13.61 -13.96
C ALA A 319 -1.20 -14.92 -14.76
N GLY A 320 -1.63 -16.05 -14.19
CA GLY A 320 -1.62 -17.35 -14.86
C GLY A 320 -2.79 -17.64 -15.81
N ALA A 321 -3.83 -16.81 -15.83
CA ALA A 321 -5.04 -16.96 -16.63
C ALA A 321 -4.97 -16.21 -17.98
#